data_AF-A0A7C5YV01-F1
#
_entry.id   AF-A0A7C5YV01-F1
#
_cell.length_a   1.000
_cell.length_b   1.000
_cell.length_c   1.000
_cell.angle_alpha   90.00
_cell.angle_beta   90.00
_cell.angle_gamma   90.00
#
_symmetry.space_group_name_H-M   'P 1'
#
loop_
_entity.id
_entity.type
_entity.pdbx_description
1 polymer ?
#
loop_
_entity_poly.entity_id
_entity_poly.type
_entity_poly.pdbx_seq_one_letter_code
_entity_poly.pdbx_strand_id
1 'polypeptide(L)'
;MRLEYPGKKSPAEIMTQRRAFVLRPVEGAGNDGWSNMLIQGDNLAALHVLLQDPSIRGNNIDPPFSTNQVFRAGKSRTATVSRSESDFVAYQDTRTGAENLRERLVLLHEILAADGTIYVHIDCKVGHYVKVMMDEIFGPEIARIKCSRRAYGNIRDKYSKTSEYVWNDPREEFTEQDIRRLFPRVDSLGRRYTTTPLHAPGETRNGPTGQPWRGMLPPPGRHWRYPPEELERLDRMGLLEWSSTGNPRKKIYATAQGKKRQDVWEFKDPTYPSYPTELLRMILQASSHPGDLVLDCFAGSGTTLVAAEMTGRRWIGNEVAIAACRKRLQALKKCSAYTLYILEEQGE
;
A
#
# COMPACT_ATOMS: atom_id res chain seq x y z
N MET A 1 -1.50 -21.23 8.68
CA MET A 1 -2.48 -21.89 7.79
C MET A 1 -1.83 -22.04 6.42
N ARG A 2 -2.05 -23.13 5.67
CA ARG A 2 -1.45 -23.35 4.34
C ARG A 2 -2.52 -23.85 3.38
N LEU A 3 -2.48 -23.41 2.12
CA LEU A 3 -3.37 -23.93 1.08
C LEU A 3 -2.75 -25.19 0.46
N GLU A 4 -3.50 -26.29 0.40
CA GLU A 4 -3.07 -27.51 -0.28
C GLU A 4 -3.93 -27.76 -1.51
N TYR A 5 -3.27 -28.03 -2.65
CA TYR A 5 -3.93 -28.38 -3.90
C TYR A 5 -2.97 -29.15 -4.83
N PRO A 6 -3.49 -30.01 -5.72
CA PRO A 6 -2.66 -30.74 -6.68
C PRO A 6 -1.88 -29.80 -7.61
N GLY A 7 -0.62 -30.13 -7.88
CA GLY A 7 0.25 -29.34 -8.78
C GLY A 7 0.85 -28.08 -8.16
N LYS A 8 0.73 -27.89 -6.84
CA LYS A 8 1.40 -26.81 -6.12
C LYS A 8 2.91 -27.01 -6.12
N LYS A 9 3.64 -26.08 -6.73
CA LYS A 9 5.10 -26.08 -6.76
C LYS A 9 5.70 -25.65 -5.41
N SER A 10 6.87 -26.12 -5.06
CA SER A 10 7.66 -25.51 -3.99
C SER A 10 8.18 -24.12 -4.43
N PRO A 11 8.43 -23.19 -3.49
CA PRO A 11 9.09 -21.92 -3.82
C PRO A 11 10.42 -22.11 -4.56
N ALA A 12 11.19 -23.15 -4.20
CA ALA A 12 12.44 -23.49 -4.86
C ALA A 12 12.24 -23.84 -6.35
N GLU A 13 11.24 -24.66 -6.67
CA GLU A 13 10.91 -24.99 -8.07
C GLU A 13 10.46 -23.75 -8.85
N ILE A 14 9.70 -22.85 -8.22
CA ILE A 14 9.30 -21.59 -8.86
C ILE A 14 10.52 -20.74 -9.17
N MET A 15 11.48 -20.61 -8.24
CA MET A 15 12.66 -19.77 -8.46
C MET A 15 13.62 -20.35 -9.50
N THR A 16 13.77 -21.67 -9.56
CA THR A 16 14.71 -22.35 -10.47
C THR A 16 14.16 -22.61 -11.86
N GLN A 17 12.86 -22.36 -12.10
CA GLN A 17 12.24 -22.43 -13.42
C GLN A 17 12.76 -21.29 -14.32
N ARG A 18 14.03 -21.39 -14.75
CA ARG A 18 14.66 -20.45 -15.66
C ARG A 18 14.07 -20.67 -17.04
N ARG A 19 13.10 -19.82 -17.38
CA ARG A 19 12.74 -19.64 -18.77
C ARG A 19 13.82 -18.77 -19.42
N ALA A 20 14.34 -19.20 -20.56
CA ALA A 20 15.41 -18.50 -21.26
C ALA A 20 14.83 -17.24 -21.92
N PHE A 21 14.53 -16.19 -21.16
CA PHE A 21 14.05 -14.92 -21.67
C PHE A 21 15.07 -13.82 -21.43
N VAL A 22 15.08 -12.84 -22.32
CA VAL A 22 15.84 -11.59 -22.20
C VAL A 22 14.95 -10.39 -22.44
N LEU A 23 15.33 -9.26 -21.85
CA LEU A 23 14.72 -7.97 -22.11
C LEU A 23 15.49 -7.29 -23.24
N ARG A 24 14.94 -7.28 -24.45
CA ARG A 24 15.52 -6.52 -25.57
C ARG A 24 15.01 -5.09 -25.55
N PRO A 25 15.88 -4.07 -25.43
CA PRO A 25 15.46 -2.68 -25.55
C PRO A 25 15.04 -2.39 -27.00
N VAL A 26 13.90 -1.70 -27.16
CA VAL A 26 13.32 -1.38 -28.48
C VAL A 26 13.22 0.12 -28.70
N GLU A 27 13.01 0.88 -27.63
CA GLU A 27 12.92 2.34 -27.67
C GLU A 27 13.37 2.87 -26.31
N GLY A 28 14.13 3.96 -26.26
CA GLY A 28 14.54 4.54 -24.99
C GLY A 28 15.17 5.91 -25.13
N ALA A 29 14.94 6.76 -24.13
CA ALA A 29 15.71 7.98 -23.94
C ALA A 29 16.95 7.58 -23.13
N GLY A 30 18.08 7.39 -23.81
CA GLY A 30 19.36 7.12 -23.15
C GLY A 30 19.71 8.27 -22.20
N ASN A 31 19.95 7.94 -20.94
CA ASN A 31 20.43 8.87 -19.93
C ASN A 31 21.54 8.19 -19.11
N ASP A 32 22.51 8.97 -18.62
CA ASP A 32 23.68 8.51 -17.86
C ASP A 32 23.35 7.96 -16.45
N GLY A 33 22.08 7.67 -16.17
CA GLY A 33 21.56 7.24 -14.87
C GLY A 33 20.40 6.25 -15.02
N TRP A 34 19.55 6.15 -13.98
CA TRP A 34 18.39 5.25 -14.05
C TRP A 34 17.41 5.66 -15.15
N SER A 35 17.02 4.68 -15.98
CA SER A 35 15.89 4.78 -16.92
C SER A 35 14.76 3.88 -16.41
N ASN A 36 13.55 4.41 -16.31
CA ASN A 36 12.38 3.62 -15.95
C ASN A 36 12.13 2.53 -17.01
N MET A 37 11.50 1.42 -16.63
CA MET A 37 11.34 0.29 -17.55
C MET A 37 9.87 0.02 -17.85
N LEU A 38 9.50 0.00 -19.12
CA LEU A 38 8.21 -0.51 -19.56
C LEU A 38 8.44 -1.81 -20.34
N ILE A 39 8.00 -2.94 -19.80
CA ILE A 39 8.27 -4.27 -20.36
C ILE A 39 7.00 -4.81 -21.01
N GLN A 40 7.10 -5.12 -22.30
CA GLN A 40 6.05 -5.81 -23.04
C GLN A 40 6.28 -7.32 -23.05
N GLY A 41 5.37 -8.09 -22.45
CA GLY A 41 5.46 -9.56 -22.44
C GLY A 41 4.74 -10.22 -21.27
N ASP A 42 4.82 -11.56 -21.21
CA ASP A 42 4.30 -12.35 -20.08
C ASP A 42 5.01 -11.96 -18.78
N ASN A 43 4.22 -11.70 -17.74
CA ASN A 43 4.75 -11.18 -16.50
C ASN A 43 5.45 -12.21 -15.64
N LEU A 44 5.09 -13.49 -15.72
CA LEU A 44 5.83 -14.52 -15.02
C LEU A 44 7.26 -14.58 -15.57
N ALA A 45 7.40 -14.65 -16.89
CA ALA A 45 8.72 -14.64 -17.53
C ALA A 45 9.49 -13.32 -17.30
N ALA A 46 8.83 -12.16 -17.36
CA ALA A 46 9.48 -10.88 -17.01
C ALA A 46 10.03 -10.88 -15.57
N LEU A 47 9.26 -11.39 -14.60
CA LEU A 47 9.70 -11.48 -13.20
C LEU A 47 10.92 -12.39 -13.03
N HIS A 48 11.02 -13.49 -13.78
CA HIS A 48 12.22 -14.33 -13.77
C HIS A 48 13.47 -13.59 -14.27
N VAL A 49 13.33 -12.76 -15.30
CA VAL A 49 14.45 -11.95 -15.81
C VAL A 49 14.82 -10.87 -14.80
N LEU A 50 13.84 -10.16 -14.25
CA LEU A 50 14.06 -9.14 -13.22
C LEU A 50 14.72 -9.71 -11.95
N LEU A 51 14.39 -10.94 -11.56
CA LEU A 51 14.99 -11.61 -10.41
C LEU A 51 16.51 -11.84 -10.58
N GLN A 52 17.03 -11.92 -11.81
CA GLN A 52 18.47 -12.09 -12.05
C GLN A 52 19.26 -10.79 -11.89
N ASP A 53 18.60 -9.64 -11.87
CA ASP A 53 19.27 -8.35 -11.72
C ASP A 53 19.25 -7.90 -10.24
N PRO A 54 20.40 -7.93 -9.55
CA PRO A 54 20.47 -7.54 -8.15
C PRO A 54 20.21 -6.05 -7.91
N SER A 55 20.27 -5.19 -8.93
CA SER A 55 19.94 -3.76 -8.83
C SER A 55 18.43 -3.51 -8.74
N ILE A 56 17.62 -4.49 -9.12
CA ILE A 56 16.16 -4.44 -9.11
C ILE A 56 15.66 -4.96 -7.76
N ARG A 57 15.83 -4.13 -6.72
CA ARG A 57 15.23 -4.30 -5.39
C ARG A 57 14.44 -3.04 -5.07
N GLY A 58 13.16 -3.17 -4.79
CA GLY A 58 12.28 -2.03 -4.58
C GLY A 58 10.99 -2.39 -3.86
N ASN A 59 10.13 -1.39 -3.69
CA ASN A 59 8.78 -1.57 -3.18
C ASN A 59 7.90 -2.02 -4.34
N ASN A 60 6.97 -2.93 -4.08
CA ASN A 60 6.13 -3.49 -5.12
C ASN A 60 4.71 -3.04 -4.88
N ILE A 61 4.11 -2.31 -5.80
CA ILE A 61 2.78 -1.76 -5.56
C ILE A 61 1.89 -2.22 -6.70
N ASP A 62 0.85 -2.96 -6.29
CA ASP A 62 -0.29 -3.30 -7.11
C ASP A 62 0.05 -4.26 -8.26
N PRO A 63 0.08 -5.59 -8.03
CA PRO A 63 -0.38 -6.50 -9.06
C PRO A 63 -1.91 -6.41 -9.08
N PRO A 64 -2.56 -5.65 -9.98
CA PRO A 64 -4.00 -5.74 -10.12
C PRO A 64 -4.40 -7.16 -10.51
N PHE A 65 -5.32 -7.75 -9.77
CA PHE A 65 -6.38 -8.56 -10.36
C PHE A 65 -7.54 -8.68 -9.38
N SER A 66 -8.65 -8.00 -9.67
CA SER A 66 -9.98 -8.62 -9.72
C SER A 66 -11.06 -7.57 -10.02
N THR A 67 -11.62 -7.61 -11.22
CA THR A 67 -12.92 -6.97 -11.51
C THR A 67 -13.85 -7.94 -12.23
N ASN A 68 -13.85 -9.24 -11.90
CA ASN A 68 -14.81 -10.20 -12.48
C ASN A 68 -15.03 -10.03 -14.02
N GLN A 69 -13.97 -9.81 -14.79
CA GLN A 69 -14.04 -9.63 -16.23
C GLN A 69 -13.08 -10.62 -16.88
N VAL A 70 -13.64 -11.46 -17.76
CA VAL A 70 -12.86 -12.24 -18.73
C VAL A 70 -12.31 -11.21 -19.71
N PHE A 71 -11.02 -10.91 -19.64
CA PHE A 71 -10.37 -10.13 -20.69
C PHE A 71 -10.23 -11.05 -21.91
N ARG A 72 -11.03 -10.79 -22.94
CA ARG A 72 -10.83 -11.35 -24.27
C ARG A 72 -10.44 -10.21 -25.20
N ALA A 73 -9.34 -10.35 -25.94
CA ALA A 73 -8.84 -9.31 -26.84
C ALA A 73 -9.42 -9.52 -28.24
N GLY A 74 -10.38 -8.66 -28.62
CA GLY A 74 -10.83 -8.51 -30.01
C GLY A 74 -10.07 -7.37 -30.72
N LYS A 75 -9.90 -7.46 -32.04
CA LYS A 75 -9.13 -6.51 -32.87
C LYS A 75 -9.62 -5.03 -32.85
N SER A 76 -10.73 -4.70 -32.18
CA SER A 76 -11.36 -3.38 -32.35
C SER A 76 -11.88 -2.66 -31.10
N ARG A 77 -11.85 -3.23 -29.87
CA ARG A 77 -12.41 -2.54 -28.68
C ARG A 77 -11.64 -2.80 -27.39
N THR A 78 -11.25 -1.73 -26.72
CA THR A 78 -10.55 -1.73 -25.42
C THR A 78 -11.53 -1.28 -24.34
N ALA A 79 -11.84 -2.17 -23.40
CA ALA A 79 -12.54 -1.90 -22.13
C ALA A 79 -14.02 -1.42 -22.21
N THR A 80 -14.96 -2.33 -22.47
CA THR A 80 -16.36 -2.16 -22.04
C THR A 80 -17.04 -3.51 -21.76
N VAL A 81 -18.08 -3.48 -20.90
CA VAL A 81 -18.79 -4.61 -20.26
C VAL A 81 -19.57 -5.53 -21.23
N SER A 82 -19.54 -5.29 -22.54
CA SER A 82 -20.32 -6.04 -23.55
C SER A 82 -19.50 -7.12 -24.26
N ARG A 83 -20.11 -8.30 -24.42
CA ARG A 83 -19.49 -9.58 -24.85
C ARG A 83 -19.73 -9.85 -26.34
N SER A 84 -18.79 -10.50 -27.02
CA SER A 84 -18.89 -11.09 -28.36
C SER A 84 -18.34 -12.52 -28.36
N GLU A 85 -18.99 -13.46 -29.05
CA GLU A 85 -18.61 -14.89 -29.07
C GLU A 85 -17.28 -15.18 -29.79
N SER A 86 -16.73 -14.23 -30.55
CA SER A 86 -15.54 -14.42 -31.39
C SER A 86 -14.19 -14.15 -30.71
N ASP A 87 -14.15 -13.80 -29.42
CA ASP A 87 -12.91 -13.34 -28.76
C ASP A 87 -12.13 -14.48 -28.06
N PHE A 88 -10.80 -14.37 -27.98
CA PHE A 88 -9.88 -15.36 -27.36
C PHE A 88 -9.89 -15.32 -25.83
N VAL A 89 -9.85 -16.49 -25.18
CA VAL A 89 -9.88 -16.67 -23.71
C VAL A 89 -8.49 -16.43 -23.10
N ALA A 90 -8.33 -15.41 -22.26
CA ALA A 90 -7.06 -15.17 -21.54
C ALA A 90 -7.03 -15.75 -20.11
N TYR A 91 -8.18 -16.02 -19.48
CA TYR A 91 -8.25 -16.56 -18.12
C TYR A 91 -9.61 -17.22 -17.84
N GLN A 92 -9.58 -18.39 -17.18
CA GLN A 92 -10.77 -19.16 -16.80
C GLN A 92 -10.61 -19.63 -15.36
N ASP A 93 -11.65 -19.46 -14.54
CA ASP A 93 -11.72 -19.90 -13.14
C ASP A 93 -11.60 -21.42 -13.07
N THR A 94 -10.35 -21.85 -13.03
CA THR A 94 -9.90 -23.22 -12.87
C THR A 94 -8.81 -23.18 -11.81
N ARG A 95 -8.63 -24.29 -11.09
CA ARG A 95 -7.67 -24.48 -9.99
C ARG A 95 -6.22 -24.06 -10.35
N THR A 96 -5.92 -23.91 -11.64
CA THR A 96 -4.67 -23.39 -12.24
C THR A 96 -4.43 -21.89 -12.02
N GLY A 97 -5.49 -21.09 -11.81
CA GLY A 97 -5.35 -19.63 -11.61
C GLY A 97 -4.77 -19.24 -10.25
N ALA A 98 -5.05 -20.02 -9.20
CA ALA A 98 -4.49 -19.81 -7.86
C ALA A 98 -2.96 -20.01 -7.85
N GLU A 99 -2.48 -21.07 -8.49
CA GLU A 99 -1.05 -21.33 -8.61
C GLU A 99 -0.35 -20.28 -9.47
N ASN A 100 -0.98 -19.87 -10.56
CA ASN A 100 -0.47 -18.80 -11.42
C ASN A 100 -0.21 -17.48 -10.65
N LEU A 101 -1.13 -17.09 -9.76
CA LEU A 101 -0.93 -15.95 -8.87
C LEU A 101 0.18 -16.23 -7.85
N ARG A 102 0.17 -17.41 -7.22
CA ARG A 102 1.15 -17.78 -6.20
C ARG A 102 2.58 -17.78 -6.73
N GLU A 103 2.82 -18.28 -7.94
CA GLU A 103 4.13 -18.25 -8.60
C GLU A 103 4.67 -16.81 -8.68
N ARG A 104 3.82 -15.86 -9.09
CA ARG A 104 4.18 -14.44 -9.15
C ARG A 104 4.43 -13.86 -7.76
N LEU A 105 3.59 -14.16 -6.78
CA LEU A 105 3.76 -13.66 -5.41
C LEU A 105 5.08 -14.14 -4.78
N VAL A 106 5.51 -15.38 -5.06
CA VAL A 106 6.81 -15.90 -4.63
C VAL A 106 7.96 -15.12 -5.28
N LEU A 107 7.93 -14.91 -6.60
CA LEU A 107 8.97 -14.13 -7.28
C LEU A 107 9.00 -12.66 -6.80
N LEU A 108 7.82 -12.08 -6.58
CA LEU A 108 7.67 -10.72 -6.07
C LEU A 108 8.23 -10.59 -4.65
N HIS A 109 7.99 -11.57 -3.76
CA HIS A 109 8.58 -11.61 -2.43
C HIS A 109 10.11 -11.61 -2.49
N GLU A 110 10.68 -12.37 -3.42
CA GLU A 110 12.12 -12.39 -3.62
C GLU A 110 12.63 -11.04 -4.11
N ILE A 111 12.02 -10.45 -5.14
CA ILE A 111 12.40 -9.13 -5.71
C ILE A 111 12.26 -7.99 -4.69
N LEU A 112 11.30 -8.07 -3.78
CA LEU A 112 11.01 -7.04 -2.78
C LEU A 112 12.26 -6.69 -1.93
N ALA A 113 12.48 -5.39 -1.71
CA ALA A 113 13.48 -4.89 -0.77
C ALA A 113 13.20 -5.38 0.67
N ALA A 114 14.21 -5.36 1.54
CA ALA A 114 14.09 -5.82 2.93
C ALA A 114 13.05 -5.00 3.74
N ASP A 115 13.01 -3.70 3.47
CA ASP A 115 12.05 -2.71 4.00
C ASP A 115 10.83 -2.50 3.09
N GLY A 116 10.74 -3.31 2.02
CA GLY A 116 9.75 -3.16 0.99
C GLY A 116 8.38 -3.68 1.40
N THR A 117 7.36 -3.06 0.80
CA THR A 117 5.95 -3.40 1.01
C THR A 117 5.30 -3.81 -0.32
N ILE A 118 4.39 -4.79 -0.27
CA ILE A 118 3.49 -5.21 -1.33
C ILE A 118 2.02 -4.90 -1.01
N TYR A 119 1.34 -4.34 -2.01
CA TYR A 119 -0.11 -4.09 -2.01
C TYR A 119 -0.75 -4.97 -3.07
N VAL A 120 -1.79 -5.73 -2.70
CA VAL A 120 -2.51 -6.61 -3.63
C VAL A 120 -3.98 -6.22 -3.65
N HIS A 121 -4.47 -5.75 -4.79
CA HIS A 121 -5.87 -5.41 -4.94
C HIS A 121 -6.72 -6.66 -5.24
N ILE A 122 -7.70 -6.95 -4.38
CA ILE A 122 -8.51 -8.19 -4.44
C ILE A 122 -10.02 -7.95 -4.30
N ASP A 123 -10.81 -8.68 -5.08
CA ASP A 123 -12.27 -8.75 -4.92
C ASP A 123 -12.66 -9.58 -3.69
N CYS A 124 -13.84 -9.30 -3.16
CA CYS A 124 -14.35 -9.97 -1.97
C CYS A 124 -14.48 -11.50 -2.11
N LYS A 125 -14.70 -12.02 -3.33
CA LYS A 125 -14.89 -13.46 -3.58
C LYS A 125 -13.61 -14.28 -3.40
N VAL A 126 -12.46 -13.72 -3.76
CA VAL A 126 -11.16 -14.44 -3.76
C VAL A 126 -10.26 -14.04 -2.59
N GLY A 127 -10.60 -12.97 -1.87
CA GLY A 127 -9.74 -12.37 -0.87
C GLY A 127 -9.31 -13.30 0.27
N HIS A 128 -10.13 -14.28 0.64
CA HIS A 128 -9.77 -15.26 1.67
C HIS A 128 -8.66 -16.22 1.20
N TYR A 129 -8.69 -16.65 -0.06
CA TYR A 129 -7.64 -17.50 -0.62
C TYR A 129 -6.33 -16.75 -0.76
N VAL A 130 -6.38 -15.52 -1.29
CA VAL A 130 -5.20 -14.66 -1.40
C VAL A 130 -4.60 -14.38 -0.03
N LYS A 131 -5.40 -14.12 1.00
CA LYS A 131 -4.92 -13.96 2.38
C LYS A 131 -4.09 -15.16 2.85
N VAL A 132 -4.60 -16.38 2.67
CA VAL A 132 -3.87 -17.58 3.10
C VAL A 132 -2.58 -17.77 2.27
N MET A 133 -2.58 -17.45 0.98
CA MET A 133 -1.35 -17.47 0.16
C MET A 133 -0.32 -16.45 0.66
N MET A 134 -0.76 -15.23 0.94
CA MET A 134 0.13 -14.19 1.45
C MET A 134 0.68 -14.56 2.83
N ASP A 135 -0.12 -15.14 3.71
CA ASP A 135 0.33 -15.63 5.03
C ASP A 135 1.36 -16.75 4.92
N GLU A 136 1.24 -17.58 3.90
CA GLU A 136 2.20 -18.65 3.63
C GLU A 136 3.54 -18.08 3.12
N ILE A 137 3.51 -17.02 2.32
CA ILE A 137 4.71 -16.44 1.67
C ILE A 137 5.40 -15.40 2.56
N PHE A 138 4.64 -14.48 3.15
CA PHE A 138 5.12 -13.32 3.93
C PHE A 138 5.01 -13.54 5.45
N GLY A 139 4.31 -14.58 5.89
CA GLY A 139 4.02 -14.81 7.31
C GLY A 139 2.69 -14.18 7.77
N PRO A 140 2.20 -14.57 8.97
CA PRO A 140 0.83 -14.31 9.41
C PRO A 140 0.56 -12.89 9.94
N GLU A 141 1.58 -12.04 10.11
CA GLU A 141 1.48 -10.79 10.89
C GLU A 141 0.81 -9.61 10.16
N ILE A 142 0.10 -9.87 9.05
CA ILE A 142 -0.33 -8.79 8.16
C ILE A 142 -1.82 -8.89 7.80
N ALA A 143 -2.53 -7.78 8.05
CA ALA A 143 -4.00 -7.64 8.04
C ALA A 143 -4.55 -7.20 6.67
N ARG A 144 -5.88 -6.94 6.52
CA ARG A 144 -6.64 -6.59 5.28
C ARG A 144 -6.89 -5.05 5.11
N ILE A 145 -6.94 -4.38 3.92
CA ILE A 145 -7.48 -3.05 3.49
C ILE A 145 -8.70 -3.42 2.65
N LYS A 146 -9.89 -2.96 3.05
CA LYS A 146 -11.10 -3.07 2.23
C LYS A 146 -11.43 -1.66 1.72
N CYS A 147 -11.30 -1.43 0.43
CA CYS A 147 -11.97 -0.29 -0.20
C CYS A 147 -13.47 -0.60 -0.25
N SER A 148 -14.28 0.17 0.47
CA SER A 148 -15.72 -0.06 0.60
C SER A 148 -16.50 1.16 0.15
N ARG A 149 -17.51 0.97 -0.71
CA ARG A 149 -18.50 2.02 -1.07
C ARG A 149 -19.43 2.42 0.09
N ARG A 150 -19.35 1.74 1.23
CA ARG A 150 -20.12 2.03 2.45
C ARG A 150 -19.27 1.83 3.70
N ALA A 151 -19.22 2.84 4.56
CA ALA A 151 -18.37 2.92 5.74
C ALA A 151 -18.50 1.71 6.68
N TYR A 152 -17.40 0.99 6.92
CA TYR A 152 -17.27 0.01 8.01
C TYR A 152 -15.80 -0.14 8.44
N GLY A 153 -15.53 0.08 9.74
CA GLY A 153 -14.46 -0.49 10.56
C GLY A 153 -12.98 -0.20 10.23
N ASN A 154 -12.10 -0.31 11.24
CA ASN A 154 -10.63 -0.21 11.10
C ASN A 154 -10.06 -1.44 10.38
N ILE A 155 -9.32 -1.26 9.28
CA ILE A 155 -8.92 -2.31 8.33
C ILE A 155 -7.52 -1.96 7.71
N ARG A 156 -6.43 -2.64 8.12
CA ARG A 156 -5.03 -2.43 7.65
C ARG A 156 -4.49 -3.58 6.74
N ASP A 157 -4.30 -3.44 5.42
CA ASP A 157 -3.52 -4.35 4.50
C ASP A 157 -2.20 -3.71 4.08
N LYS A 158 -1.08 -4.35 4.42
CA LYS A 158 0.22 -4.10 3.79
C LYS A 158 1.17 -5.25 4.10
N TYR A 159 1.62 -6.02 3.11
CA TYR A 159 2.61 -7.07 3.37
C TYR A 159 4.01 -6.51 3.23
N SER A 160 4.86 -6.69 4.22
CA SER A 160 6.28 -6.33 4.16
C SER A 160 7.12 -7.59 4.23
N LYS A 161 8.32 -7.53 3.65
CA LYS A 161 9.26 -8.66 3.69
C LYS A 161 9.74 -8.96 5.11
N THR A 162 9.88 -7.92 5.92
CA THR A 162 10.31 -8.00 7.31
C THR A 162 9.38 -7.17 8.21
N SER A 163 9.60 -7.22 9.52
CA SER A 163 8.91 -6.36 10.49
C SER A 163 9.35 -4.89 10.42
N GLU A 164 10.47 -4.60 9.76
CA GLU A 164 10.97 -3.27 9.48
C GLU A 164 10.52 -2.84 8.08
N TYR A 165 9.77 -1.74 7.99
CA TYR A 165 9.26 -1.23 6.71
C TYR A 165 9.04 0.28 6.78
N VAL A 166 8.97 0.92 5.60
CA VAL A 166 8.71 2.36 5.47
C VAL A 166 7.22 2.66 5.74
N TRP A 167 6.95 3.59 6.66
CA TRP A 167 5.60 4.14 6.88
C TRP A 167 5.62 5.61 7.26
N ASN A 168 5.23 6.47 6.32
CA ASN A 168 5.28 7.93 6.45
C ASN A 168 4.04 8.55 7.14
N ASP A 169 3.19 7.75 7.79
CA ASP A 169 2.00 8.19 8.56
C ASP A 169 1.13 9.23 7.81
N PRO A 170 0.43 8.84 6.71
CA PRO A 170 -0.28 9.78 5.86
C PRO A 170 -1.33 10.59 6.63
N ARG A 171 -1.29 11.92 6.45
CA ARG A 171 -2.15 12.87 7.16
C ARG A 171 -2.95 13.72 6.20
N GLU A 172 -4.10 14.15 6.67
CA GLU A 172 -4.93 15.16 6.00
C GLU A 172 -4.94 16.43 6.82
N GLU A 173 -4.86 17.58 6.14
CA GLU A 173 -5.07 18.85 6.80
C GLU A 173 -6.47 18.92 7.42
N PHE A 174 -6.58 19.61 8.55
CA PHE A 174 -7.89 19.85 9.14
C PHE A 174 -8.63 20.89 8.31
N THR A 175 -9.83 20.55 7.86
CA THR A 175 -10.78 21.57 7.40
C THR A 175 -11.20 22.45 8.57
N GLU A 176 -11.64 23.69 8.35
CA GLU A 176 -12.17 24.52 9.43
C GLU A 176 -13.30 23.83 10.21
N GLN A 177 -14.15 23.08 9.51
CA GLN A 177 -15.24 22.31 10.11
C GLN A 177 -14.70 21.19 11.00
N ASP A 178 -13.65 20.48 10.59
CA ASP A 178 -12.97 19.49 11.42
C ASP A 178 -12.35 20.12 12.66
N ILE A 179 -11.70 21.29 12.53
CA ILE A 179 -11.12 21.98 13.69
C ILE A 179 -12.23 22.32 14.69
N ARG A 180 -13.36 22.89 14.23
CA ARG A 180 -14.48 23.25 15.10
C ARG A 180 -15.10 22.04 15.80
N ARG A 181 -15.22 20.92 15.09
CA ARG A 181 -15.84 19.68 15.60
C ARG A 181 -14.93 18.90 16.54
N LEU A 182 -13.67 18.72 16.18
CA LEU A 182 -12.70 17.89 16.92
C LEU A 182 -12.03 18.66 18.07
N PHE A 183 -11.89 19.98 17.93
CA PHE A 183 -11.28 20.88 18.91
C PHE A 183 -12.28 21.98 19.31
N PRO A 184 -13.33 21.62 20.06
CA PRO A 184 -14.43 22.54 20.36
C PRO A 184 -14.05 23.63 21.37
N ARG A 185 -12.99 23.43 22.17
CA ARG A 185 -12.58 24.36 23.21
C ARG A 185 -11.60 25.39 22.67
N VAL A 186 -11.56 26.56 23.30
CA VAL A 186 -10.68 27.67 22.94
C VAL A 186 -9.97 28.15 24.22
N ASP A 187 -8.67 28.38 24.14
CA ASP A 187 -7.91 28.94 25.27
C ASP A 187 -7.90 30.47 25.25
N SER A 188 -7.27 31.09 26.24
CA SER A 188 -7.18 32.55 26.36
C SER A 188 -6.46 33.24 25.20
N LEU A 189 -5.70 32.49 24.39
CA LEU A 189 -4.97 32.98 23.22
C LEU A 189 -5.72 32.69 21.91
N GLY A 190 -6.97 32.23 21.98
CA GLY A 190 -7.78 31.92 20.80
C GLY A 190 -7.45 30.58 20.13
N ARG A 191 -6.57 29.76 20.73
CA ARG A 191 -6.17 28.47 20.14
C ARG A 191 -7.20 27.40 20.45
N ARG A 192 -7.59 26.63 19.43
CA ARG A 192 -8.54 25.52 19.57
C ARG A 192 -7.87 24.26 20.10
N TYR A 193 -8.53 23.59 21.04
CA TYR A 193 -8.05 22.34 21.63
C TYR A 193 -9.18 21.37 22.02
N THR A 194 -8.79 20.14 22.30
CA THR A 194 -9.60 19.10 22.95
C THR A 194 -8.85 18.52 24.14
N THR A 195 -9.47 17.67 24.94
CA THR A 195 -8.80 17.09 26.12
C THR A 195 -8.88 15.57 26.19
N THR A 196 -7.75 14.94 26.48
CA THR A 196 -7.66 13.49 26.68
C THR A 196 -7.40 13.16 28.14
N PRO A 197 -8.02 12.09 28.70
CA PRO A 197 -7.75 11.68 30.08
C PRO A 197 -6.29 11.28 30.26
N LEU A 198 -5.66 11.69 31.36
CA LEU A 198 -4.26 11.37 31.67
C LEU A 198 -4.05 9.98 32.26
N HIS A 199 -5.05 9.11 32.21
CA HIS A 199 -4.98 7.74 32.70
C HIS A 199 -5.40 6.73 31.61
N ALA A 200 -4.88 5.51 31.69
CA ALA A 200 -5.12 4.41 30.77
C ALA A 200 -5.53 3.13 31.52
N PRO A 201 -6.28 2.20 30.89
CA PRO A 201 -6.61 0.91 31.48
C PRO A 201 -5.38 0.10 31.88
N GLY A 202 -5.52 -0.70 32.95
CA GLY A 202 -4.48 -1.57 33.49
C GLY A 202 -3.79 -0.97 34.71
N GLU A 203 -3.35 -1.81 35.64
CA GLU A 203 -2.64 -1.39 36.85
C GLU A 203 -1.16 -1.70 36.73
N THR A 204 -0.32 -0.73 37.07
CA THR A 204 1.14 -0.93 37.07
C THR A 204 1.59 -1.31 38.48
N ARG A 205 2.12 -2.53 38.65
CA ARG A 205 2.56 -3.01 39.98
C ARG A 205 3.88 -2.38 40.44
N ASN A 206 4.84 -2.17 39.53
CA ASN A 206 6.21 -1.73 39.86
C ASN A 206 6.72 -0.59 38.96
N GLY A 207 5.84 0.20 38.36
CA GLY A 207 6.22 1.24 37.40
C GLY A 207 5.79 2.64 37.84
N PRO A 208 6.53 3.69 37.41
CA PRO A 208 6.32 5.06 37.88
C PRO A 208 4.91 5.60 37.59
N THR A 209 4.25 5.08 36.55
CA THR A 209 2.87 5.43 36.18
C THR A 209 1.80 4.99 37.17
N GLY A 210 2.11 4.06 38.08
CA GLY A 210 1.21 3.66 39.18
C GLY A 210 1.37 4.50 40.44
N GLN A 211 2.39 5.37 40.50
CA GLN A 211 2.70 6.15 41.69
C GLN A 211 1.74 7.34 41.86
N PRO A 212 1.55 7.83 43.10
CA PRO A 212 0.76 9.02 43.36
C PRO A 212 1.39 10.25 42.71
N TRP A 213 0.55 11.12 42.16
CA TRP A 213 0.95 12.45 41.69
C TRP A 213 0.13 13.50 42.45
N ARG A 214 0.80 14.42 43.15
CA ARG A 214 0.16 15.40 44.05
C ARG A 214 -0.81 14.79 45.06
N GLY A 215 -0.43 13.64 45.64
CA GLY A 215 -1.27 12.89 46.58
C GLY A 215 -2.45 12.15 45.94
N MET A 216 -2.62 12.22 44.63
CA MET A 216 -3.67 11.52 43.90
C MET A 216 -3.15 10.22 43.29
N LEU A 217 -3.88 9.13 43.51
CA LEU A 217 -3.68 7.88 42.79
C LEU A 217 -4.45 7.88 41.47
N PRO A 218 -3.99 7.14 40.45
CA PRO A 218 -4.80 6.90 39.27
C PRO A 218 -6.11 6.18 39.66
N PRO A 219 -7.21 6.33 38.90
CA PRO A 219 -8.46 5.64 39.19
C PRO A 219 -8.28 4.12 39.29
N PRO A 220 -9.10 3.40 40.08
CA PRO A 220 -9.03 1.94 40.19
C PRO A 220 -9.06 1.24 38.83
N GLY A 221 -8.24 0.19 38.65
CA GLY A 221 -8.09 -0.52 37.37
C GLY A 221 -7.30 0.24 36.30
N ARG A 222 -6.63 1.35 36.64
CA ARG A 222 -5.93 2.23 35.71
C ARG A 222 -4.57 2.71 36.26
N HIS A 223 -3.74 3.24 35.36
CA HIS A 223 -2.48 3.91 35.67
C HIS A 223 -2.38 5.25 34.93
N TRP A 224 -1.48 6.12 35.34
CA TRP A 224 -1.19 7.36 34.62
C TRP A 224 -0.56 7.07 33.25
N ARG A 225 -0.89 7.87 32.24
CA ARG A 225 -0.29 7.77 30.90
C ARG A 225 1.18 8.19 30.87
N TYR A 226 1.62 8.94 31.88
CA TYR A 226 2.99 9.43 32.02
C TYR A 226 3.44 9.30 33.48
N PRO A 227 4.75 9.17 33.74
CA PRO A 227 5.31 9.27 35.08
C PRO A 227 4.95 10.59 35.78
N PRO A 228 4.87 10.65 37.12
CA PRO A 228 4.56 11.87 37.88
C PRO A 228 5.42 13.08 37.52
N GLU A 229 6.72 12.91 37.21
CA GLU A 229 7.59 14.03 36.81
C GLU A 229 7.10 14.71 35.51
N GLU A 230 6.64 13.90 34.55
CA GLU A 230 6.17 14.37 33.26
C GLU A 230 4.78 15.00 33.39
N LEU A 231 3.94 14.48 34.29
CA LEU A 231 2.69 15.13 34.65
C LEU A 231 2.93 16.52 35.25
N GLU A 232 3.91 16.64 36.16
CA GLU A 232 4.31 17.92 36.75
C GLU A 232 4.84 18.89 35.68
N ARG A 233 5.64 18.40 34.73
CA ARG A 233 6.13 19.20 33.60
C ARG A 233 4.97 19.71 32.72
N LEU A 234 4.01 18.86 32.39
CA LEU A 234 2.83 19.23 31.60
C LEU A 234 1.96 20.28 32.31
N ASP A 235 1.80 20.14 33.63
CA ASP A 235 1.05 21.11 34.44
C ASP A 235 1.74 22.48 34.45
N ARG A 236 3.06 22.52 34.69
CA ARG A 236 3.87 23.75 34.63
C ARG A 236 3.78 24.46 33.28
N MET A 237 3.66 23.70 32.19
CA MET A 237 3.48 24.26 30.83
C MET A 237 2.04 24.73 30.54
N GLY A 238 1.11 24.61 31.49
CA GLY A 238 -0.29 24.96 31.29
C GLY A 238 -1.03 24.04 30.32
N LEU A 239 -0.48 22.85 30.05
CA LEU A 239 -1.02 21.88 29.10
C LEU A 239 -2.07 20.96 29.73
N LEU A 240 -2.40 21.15 31.01
CA LEU A 240 -3.42 20.38 31.69
C LEU A 240 -4.70 21.20 31.93
N GLU A 241 -5.81 20.50 31.98
CA GLU A 241 -7.12 21.00 32.38
C GLU A 241 -7.73 20.01 33.38
N TRP A 242 -8.27 20.53 34.48
CA TRP A 242 -8.90 19.73 35.52
C TRP A 242 -10.40 19.59 35.24
N SER A 243 -10.92 18.37 35.26
CA SER A 243 -12.37 18.16 35.18
C SER A 243 -13.07 18.65 36.45
N SER A 244 -14.38 18.85 36.38
CA SER A 244 -15.22 19.14 37.56
C SER A 244 -15.13 18.07 38.65
N THR A 245 -14.77 16.84 38.29
CA THR A 245 -14.54 15.71 39.20
C THR A 245 -13.10 15.58 39.69
N GLY A 246 -12.25 16.58 39.43
CA GLY A 246 -10.85 16.60 39.88
C GLY A 246 -9.92 15.70 39.09
N ASN A 247 -10.33 15.18 37.92
CA ASN A 247 -9.45 14.34 37.10
C ASN A 247 -8.64 15.19 36.11
N PRO A 248 -7.30 15.04 36.06
CA PRO A 248 -6.46 15.80 35.15
C PRO A 248 -6.60 15.30 33.71
N ARG A 249 -6.67 16.23 32.77
CA ARG A 249 -6.78 15.96 31.33
C ARG A 249 -5.73 16.76 30.57
N LYS A 250 -5.12 16.17 29.55
CA LYS A 250 -4.12 16.84 28.71
C LYS A 250 -4.82 17.60 27.59
N LYS A 251 -4.49 18.88 27.41
CA LYS A 251 -4.90 19.70 26.27
C LYS A 251 -4.15 19.23 25.02
N ILE A 252 -4.89 18.95 23.97
CA ILE A 252 -4.39 18.60 22.64
C ILE A 252 -4.86 19.70 21.69
N TYR A 253 -3.92 20.54 21.27
CA TYR A 253 -4.20 21.66 20.37
C TYR A 253 -4.38 21.19 18.92
N ALA A 254 -5.18 21.92 18.16
CA ALA A 254 -5.24 21.77 16.71
C ALA A 254 -3.89 22.20 16.12
N THR A 255 -3.03 21.23 15.81
CA THR A 255 -1.72 21.47 15.19
C THR A 255 -1.80 21.35 13.67
N ALA A 256 -0.88 22.02 12.96
CA ALA A 256 -0.72 21.91 11.50
C ALA A 256 -0.43 20.49 10.99
N GLN A 257 -0.08 19.55 11.88
CA GLN A 257 0.20 18.16 11.51
C GLN A 257 -1.03 17.40 10.98
N GLY A 258 -2.25 17.97 11.06
CA GLY A 258 -3.43 17.35 10.46
C GLY A 258 -3.94 16.10 11.20
N LYS A 259 -5.06 15.54 10.70
CA LYS A 259 -5.62 14.27 11.19
C LYS A 259 -4.93 13.09 10.51
N LYS A 260 -4.66 12.03 11.28
CA LYS A 260 -4.29 10.73 10.71
C LYS A 260 -5.45 10.25 9.82
N ARG A 261 -5.13 9.83 8.59
CA ARG A 261 -6.14 9.17 7.75
C ARG A 261 -6.63 7.90 8.45
N GLN A 262 -7.93 7.68 8.40
CA GLN A 262 -8.54 6.45 8.90
C GLN A 262 -8.27 5.30 7.94
N ASP A 263 -8.53 4.08 8.39
CA ASP A 263 -8.29 2.86 7.63
C ASP A 263 -9.30 2.64 6.47
N VAL A 264 -10.46 3.32 6.52
CA VAL A 264 -11.45 3.30 5.44
C VAL A 264 -11.22 4.51 4.55
N TRP A 265 -10.89 4.24 3.28
CA TRP A 265 -10.67 5.28 2.28
C TRP A 265 -11.85 5.30 1.31
N GLU A 266 -12.57 6.41 1.26
CA GLU A 266 -13.69 6.61 0.34
C GLU A 266 -13.17 7.22 -0.97
N PHE A 267 -12.89 6.37 -1.96
CA PHE A 267 -12.68 6.80 -3.34
C PHE A 267 -13.88 6.38 -4.19
N LYS A 268 -14.39 7.32 -5.00
CA LYS A 268 -15.46 7.02 -5.95
C LYS A 268 -14.82 6.60 -7.27
N ASP A 269 -14.92 5.33 -7.61
CA ASP A 269 -14.48 4.86 -8.93
C ASP A 269 -15.24 5.63 -10.02
N PRO A 270 -14.55 6.25 -10.99
CA PRO A 270 -15.22 6.71 -12.20
C PRO A 270 -15.85 5.52 -12.94
N THR A 271 -16.93 5.77 -13.68
CA THR A 271 -17.67 4.74 -14.42
C THR A 271 -16.81 4.01 -15.48
N TYR A 272 -15.69 4.61 -15.87
CA TYR A 272 -14.65 3.98 -16.68
C TYR A 272 -13.47 3.60 -15.79
N PRO A 273 -12.81 2.44 -16.01
CA PRO A 273 -11.66 1.98 -15.22
C PRO A 273 -10.42 2.86 -15.48
N SER A 274 -10.47 4.08 -14.95
CA SER A 274 -9.34 4.93 -14.65
C SER A 274 -9.22 4.86 -13.14
N TYR A 275 -8.43 3.92 -12.63
CA TYR A 275 -8.13 3.87 -11.19
C TYR A 275 -7.73 5.27 -10.70
N PRO A 276 -8.18 5.71 -9.53
CA PRO A 276 -7.83 7.03 -9.04
C PRO A 276 -6.32 7.04 -8.74
N THR A 277 -5.58 7.85 -9.50
CA THR A 277 -4.16 8.11 -9.25
C THR A 277 -3.92 8.60 -7.81
N GLU A 278 -4.89 9.26 -7.19
CA GLU A 278 -4.81 9.71 -5.79
C GLU A 278 -4.64 8.58 -4.77
N LEU A 279 -5.37 7.46 -4.94
CA LEU A 279 -5.24 6.30 -4.05
C LEU A 279 -3.83 5.72 -4.13
N LEU A 280 -3.35 5.48 -5.34
CA LEU A 280 -2.02 4.92 -5.58
C LEU A 280 -0.93 5.88 -5.13
N ARG A 281 -1.06 7.19 -5.40
CA ARG A 281 -0.12 8.22 -4.91
C ARG A 281 -0.01 8.20 -3.40
N MET A 282 -1.14 8.09 -2.70
CA MET A 282 -1.15 8.00 -1.25
C MET A 282 -0.47 6.72 -0.76
N ILE A 283 -0.76 5.56 -1.37
CA ILE A 283 -0.11 4.29 -1.02
C ILE A 283 1.41 4.41 -1.19
N LEU A 284 1.87 4.93 -2.33
CA LEU A 284 3.28 5.16 -2.63
C LEU A 284 3.91 6.14 -1.63
N GLN A 285 3.24 7.24 -1.31
CA GLN A 285 3.74 8.21 -0.33
C GLN A 285 3.80 7.66 1.08
N ALA A 286 2.86 6.80 1.46
CA ALA A 286 2.84 6.17 2.77
C ALA A 286 3.96 5.13 2.91
N SER A 287 4.30 4.41 1.84
CA SER A 287 5.11 3.18 1.91
C SER A 287 6.40 3.23 1.10
N SER A 288 6.80 4.41 0.64
CA SER A 288 8.10 4.66 0.00
C SER A 288 8.49 6.12 0.07
N HIS A 289 9.75 6.42 -0.21
CA HIS A 289 10.32 7.75 -0.37
C HIS A 289 10.50 8.12 -1.86
N PRO A 290 10.59 9.42 -2.21
CA PRO A 290 11.03 9.82 -3.55
C PRO A 290 12.38 9.16 -3.89
N GLY A 291 12.53 8.67 -5.13
CA GLY A 291 13.70 7.93 -5.58
C GLY A 291 13.62 6.41 -5.38
N ASP A 292 12.72 5.91 -4.53
CA ASP A 292 12.50 4.46 -4.39
C ASP A 292 11.95 3.86 -5.68
N LEU A 293 12.19 2.56 -5.86
CA LEU A 293 11.72 1.80 -7.01
C LEU A 293 10.32 1.22 -6.73
N VAL A 294 9.43 1.36 -7.70
CA VAL A 294 8.06 0.84 -7.70
C VAL A 294 7.92 -0.18 -8.84
N LEU A 295 7.63 -1.44 -8.50
CA LEU A 295 7.31 -2.47 -9.48
C LEU A 295 5.79 -2.64 -9.58
N ASP A 296 5.27 -2.71 -10.81
CA ASP A 296 3.89 -3.13 -11.13
C ASP A 296 3.97 -4.13 -12.30
N CYS A 297 3.81 -5.42 -11.99
CA CYS A 297 3.89 -6.51 -12.98
C CYS A 297 2.55 -6.82 -13.67
N PHE A 298 1.54 -5.97 -13.46
CA PHE A 298 0.28 -6.00 -14.17
C PHE A 298 -0.15 -4.57 -14.50
N ALA A 299 0.75 -3.81 -15.11
CA ALA A 299 0.64 -2.36 -15.22
C ALA A 299 -0.65 -1.90 -15.94
N GLY A 300 -1.24 -2.73 -16.80
CA GLY A 300 -2.49 -2.46 -17.48
C GLY A 300 -2.48 -1.12 -18.21
N SER A 301 -3.28 -0.18 -17.72
CA SER A 301 -3.37 1.18 -18.29
C SER A 301 -2.30 2.16 -17.77
N GLY A 302 -1.40 1.72 -16.90
CA GLY A 302 -0.25 2.48 -16.39
C GLY A 302 -0.57 3.40 -15.21
N THR A 303 -1.66 3.19 -14.47
CA THR A 303 -2.07 4.09 -13.38
C THR A 303 -1.02 4.16 -12.26
N THR A 304 -0.47 3.02 -11.86
CA THR A 304 0.59 2.95 -10.83
C THR A 304 1.85 3.65 -11.28
N LEU A 305 2.25 3.47 -12.55
CA LEU A 305 3.44 4.10 -13.11
C LEU A 305 3.28 5.63 -13.16
N VAL A 306 2.10 6.11 -13.54
CA VAL A 306 1.77 7.55 -13.48
C VAL A 306 1.83 8.07 -12.05
N ALA A 307 1.30 7.32 -11.08
CA ALA A 307 1.34 7.72 -9.68
C ALA A 307 2.79 7.76 -9.14
N ALA A 308 3.62 6.79 -9.51
CA ALA A 308 5.05 6.75 -9.19
C ALA A 308 5.78 7.96 -9.80
N GLU A 309 5.53 8.26 -11.08
CA GLU A 309 6.08 9.42 -11.78
C GLU A 309 5.70 10.74 -11.11
N MET A 310 4.41 10.94 -10.81
CA MET A 310 3.90 12.15 -10.15
C MET A 310 4.41 12.33 -8.72
N THR A 311 4.93 11.28 -8.10
CA THR A 311 5.49 11.32 -6.75
C THR A 311 7.03 11.25 -6.77
N GLY A 312 7.67 11.22 -7.95
CA GLY A 312 9.13 11.20 -8.07
C GLY A 312 9.77 9.88 -7.65
N ARG A 313 9.09 8.75 -7.85
CA ARG A 313 9.64 7.40 -7.68
C ARG A 313 10.09 6.84 -9.03
N ARG A 314 11.09 5.96 -8.99
CA ARG A 314 11.48 5.13 -10.13
C ARG A 314 10.44 4.04 -10.33
N TRP A 315 10.24 3.56 -11.55
CA TRP A 315 9.26 2.52 -11.81
C TRP A 315 9.69 1.49 -12.85
N ILE A 316 9.19 0.26 -12.65
CA ILE A 316 9.18 -0.83 -13.63
C ILE A 316 7.72 -1.23 -13.80
N GLY A 317 7.21 -1.13 -15.03
CA GLY A 317 5.88 -1.59 -15.40
C GLY A 317 5.97 -2.75 -16.38
N ASN A 318 5.15 -3.77 -16.20
CA ASN A 318 5.06 -4.85 -17.16
C ASN A 318 3.60 -5.19 -17.51
N GLU A 319 3.35 -5.34 -18.81
CA GLU A 319 2.03 -5.65 -19.37
C GLU A 319 2.20 -6.27 -20.77
N VAL A 320 1.28 -7.14 -21.18
CA VAL A 320 1.26 -7.72 -22.54
C VAL A 320 0.82 -6.65 -23.55
N ALA A 321 -0.20 -5.86 -23.20
CA ALA A 321 -0.78 -4.80 -24.04
C ALA A 321 -0.43 -3.38 -23.57
N ILE A 322 0.80 -2.94 -23.82
CA ILE A 322 1.34 -1.67 -23.29
C ILE A 322 0.79 -0.39 -23.93
N ALA A 323 0.01 -0.47 -25.02
CA ALA A 323 -0.38 0.71 -25.80
C ALA A 323 -1.14 1.77 -24.98
N ALA A 324 -2.06 1.33 -24.10
CA ALA A 324 -2.81 2.22 -23.22
C ALA A 324 -1.90 2.88 -22.17
N CYS A 325 -1.00 2.09 -21.58
CA CYS A 325 0.02 2.57 -20.64
C CYS A 325 0.92 3.63 -21.26
N ARG A 326 1.46 3.35 -22.46
CA ARG A 326 2.30 4.30 -23.23
C ARG A 326 1.58 5.62 -23.47
N LYS A 327 0.35 5.56 -23.99
CA LYS A 327 -0.45 6.77 -24.26
C LYS A 327 -0.65 7.61 -23.01
N ARG A 328 -0.87 6.97 -21.86
CA ARG A 328 -1.06 7.68 -20.58
C ARG A 328 0.23 8.31 -20.05
N LEU A 329 1.36 7.61 -20.12
CA LEU A 329 2.67 8.15 -19.74
C LEU A 329 3.08 9.33 -20.64
N GLN A 330 2.86 9.22 -21.95
CA GLN A 330 3.16 10.28 -22.91
C GLN A 330 2.27 11.52 -22.75
N ALA A 331 1.09 11.38 -22.14
CA ALA A 331 0.19 12.51 -21.85
C ALA A 331 0.64 13.34 -20.64
N LEU A 332 1.64 12.89 -19.87
CA LEU A 332 2.17 13.64 -18.75
C LEU A 332 2.98 14.84 -19.24
N LYS A 333 2.75 16.01 -18.63
CA LYS A 333 3.52 17.24 -18.93
C LYS A 333 5.03 17.06 -18.72
N LYS A 334 5.40 16.25 -17.74
CA LYS A 334 6.77 15.87 -17.42
C LYS A 334 6.78 14.38 -17.11
N CYS A 335 7.53 13.63 -17.90
CA CYS A 335 7.75 12.19 -17.71
C CYS A 335 9.26 11.97 -17.74
N SER A 336 9.77 11.23 -16.76
CA SER A 336 11.16 10.80 -16.70
C SER A 336 11.47 9.86 -17.85
N ALA A 337 12.75 9.79 -18.23
CA ALA A 337 13.21 8.85 -19.24
C ALA A 337 12.81 7.41 -18.89
N TYR A 338 12.30 6.70 -19.88
CA TYR A 338 12.01 5.28 -19.77
C TYR A 338 12.43 4.55 -21.04
N THR A 339 12.79 3.28 -20.88
CA THR A 339 13.12 2.36 -21.95
C THR A 339 12.01 1.33 -22.08
N LEU A 340 11.52 1.15 -23.30
CA LEU A 340 10.64 0.07 -23.70
C LEU A 340 11.47 -1.18 -23.97
N TYR A 341 11.14 -2.26 -23.25
CA TYR A 341 11.69 -3.58 -23.47
C TYR A 341 10.62 -4.50 -24.05
N ILE A 342 11.02 -5.37 -24.97
CA ILE A 342 10.22 -6.54 -25.36
C ILE A 342 10.87 -7.77 -24.76
N LEU A 343 10.03 -8.64 -24.19
CA LEU A 343 10.46 -9.93 -23.70
C LEU A 343 10.64 -10.88 -24.88
N GLU A 344 11.86 -11.42 -25.03
CA GLU A 344 12.20 -12.34 -26.10
C GLU A 344 12.76 -13.64 -25.53
N GLU A 345 12.36 -14.76 -26.11
CA GLU A 345 12.94 -16.06 -25.79
C GLU A 345 14.35 -16.11 -26.41
N GLN A 346 15.35 -16.43 -25.61
CA GLN A 346 16.68 -16.77 -26.10
C GLN A 346 16.52 -18.02 -26.95
N GLY A 347 16.72 -17.89 -28.26
CA GLY A 347 16.89 -19.06 -29.12
C GLY A 347 18.09 -19.88 -28.63
N GLU A 348 17.96 -21.20 -28.71
CA GLU A 348 19.06 -22.15 -28.50
C GLU A 348 20.28 -21.84 -29.38
#